data_AF-A0A924LZD6-F1
#
_entry.id   AF-A0A924LZD6-F1
#
_cell.length_a   1.000
_cell.length_b   1.000
_cell.length_c   1.000
_cell.angle_alpha   90.00
_cell.angle_beta   90.00
_cell.angle_gamma   90.00
#
_symmetry.space_group_name_H-M   'P 1'
#
loop_
_entity.id
_entity.type
_entity.pdbx_description
1 polymer ?
#
loop_
_entity_poly.entity_id
_entity_poly.type
_entity_poly.pdbx_seq_one_letter_code
_entity_poly.pdbx_strand_id
1 'polypeptide(L)'
;MKLQLERTHYRPGQWVGGWLEHAPTPHPLELSLKWRTEGRGDPKSHTVIKIVTQTTLERTTNTFQLELPSYAPHSYDGTLFRTRWEVCARVGAHQYSTGFRVEDSPTSDPYLALNLKHNPFIAEEIPARIERWQGIAEHLWLERGFTQAPLPGQGQLVQLLGVKGAGKSSHLLKWRGVYPGPFLHYPPTLERFRFPPLAPVCYWDEADRIPALFLGVALRNAARAQHTVCVGTHRDLSTEAKRAGLRVQTLELEGFGGALLLEWAGRRIRAATLEGQVSPLELSFELSAEQAENLARGCGGSWREVGKELHIWAAEQAQNNKNATVEIAQNAPEFVQ
;
A
#
# COMPACT_ATOMS: atom_id res chain seq x y z
N MET A 1 -27.53 -3.54 29.78
CA MET A 1 -27.67 -2.39 28.87
C MET A 1 -27.49 -2.89 27.44
N LYS A 2 -28.32 -2.45 26.50
CA LYS A 2 -28.36 -2.92 25.11
C LYS A 2 -28.41 -1.72 24.18
N LEU A 3 -27.43 -1.61 23.28
CA LEU A 3 -27.33 -0.53 22.30
C LEU A 3 -27.68 -1.09 20.92
N GLN A 4 -28.68 -0.51 20.26
CA GLN A 4 -29.15 -0.96 18.96
C GLN A 4 -29.28 0.22 18.00
N LEU A 5 -28.78 0.04 16.77
CA LEU A 5 -28.90 1.02 15.70
C LEU A 5 -30.16 0.75 14.89
N GLU A 6 -30.74 1.81 14.34
CA GLU A 6 -31.85 1.70 13.40
C GLU A 6 -31.43 1.00 12.10
N ARG A 7 -30.18 1.17 11.69
CA ARG A 7 -29.61 0.63 10.45
C ARG A 7 -28.16 0.18 10.68
N THR A 8 -27.66 -0.65 9.78
CA THR A 8 -26.25 -1.11 9.79
C THR A 8 -25.40 -0.40 8.75
N HIS A 9 -26.02 0.47 7.93
CA HIS A 9 -25.42 1.18 6.80
C HIS A 9 -25.88 2.64 6.81
N TYR A 10 -24.93 3.58 6.71
CA TYR A 10 -25.16 5.03 6.69
C TYR A 10 -24.27 5.71 5.64
N ARG A 11 -24.62 6.89 5.15
CA ARG A 11 -23.77 7.71 4.27
C ARG A 11 -23.13 8.85 5.05
N PRO A 12 -21.95 9.37 4.65
CA PRO A 12 -21.36 10.56 5.29
C PRO A 12 -22.36 11.72 5.39
N GLY A 13 -22.37 12.44 6.50
CA GLY A 13 -23.32 13.52 6.78
C GLY A 13 -24.73 13.08 7.20
N GLN A 14 -25.01 11.77 7.28
CA GLN A 14 -26.30 11.29 7.78
C GLN A 14 -26.34 11.21 9.32
N TRP A 15 -27.54 11.33 9.86
CA TRP A 15 -27.80 11.07 11.27
C TRP A 15 -27.81 9.57 11.57
N VAL A 16 -26.99 9.16 12.53
CA VAL A 16 -26.94 7.81 13.10
C VAL A 16 -27.90 7.75 14.28
N GLY A 17 -29.09 7.20 14.02
CA GLY A 17 -30.15 6.97 15.00
C GLY A 17 -30.10 5.58 15.62
N GLY A 18 -30.55 5.48 16.88
CA GLY A 18 -30.69 4.22 17.59
C GLY A 18 -31.37 4.36 18.94
N TRP A 19 -31.45 3.25 19.66
CA TRP A 19 -31.95 3.21 21.03
C TRP A 19 -31.00 2.48 21.97
N LEU A 20 -31.02 2.93 23.21
CA LEU A 20 -30.25 2.39 24.32
C LEU A 20 -31.22 1.93 25.42
N GLU A 21 -31.22 0.64 25.71
CA GLU A 21 -31.90 0.08 26.89
C GLU A 21 -30.90 -0.01 28.04
N HIS A 22 -31.25 0.53 29.22
CA HIS A 22 -30.41 0.43 30.41
C HIS A 22 -31.27 0.42 31.69
N ALA A 23 -30.68 -0.02 32.80
CA ALA A 23 -31.31 0.13 34.10
C ALA A 23 -31.22 1.62 34.54
N PRO A 24 -32.21 2.16 35.26
CA PRO A 24 -32.15 3.52 35.80
C PRO A 24 -30.84 3.73 36.56
N THR A 25 -30.17 4.86 36.31
CA THR A 25 -28.82 5.11 36.81
C THR A 25 -28.60 6.61 37.02
N PRO A 26 -27.94 7.02 38.12
CA PRO A 26 -27.61 8.42 38.36
C PRO A 26 -26.37 8.87 37.57
N HIS A 27 -25.73 7.96 36.82
CA HIS A 27 -24.55 8.29 36.04
C HIS A 27 -24.93 8.88 34.67
N PRO A 28 -24.21 9.90 34.19
CA PRO A 28 -24.45 10.47 32.88
C PRO A 28 -24.17 9.46 31.77
N LEU A 29 -24.91 9.57 30.68
CA LEU A 29 -24.65 8.81 29.46
C LEU A 29 -23.66 9.56 28.57
N GLU A 30 -22.53 8.94 28.28
CA GLU A 30 -21.63 9.40 27.24
C GLU A 30 -21.88 8.61 25.96
N LEU A 31 -22.23 9.29 24.87
CA LEU A 31 -22.26 8.71 23.53
C LEU A 31 -21.06 9.23 22.75
N SER A 32 -20.29 8.32 22.18
CA SER A 32 -19.17 8.68 21.32
C SER A 32 -19.21 7.92 20.02
N LEU A 33 -18.84 8.60 18.95
CA LEU A 33 -18.66 8.01 17.65
C LEU A 33 -17.16 7.78 17.42
N LYS A 34 -16.81 6.52 17.14
CA LYS A 34 -15.45 6.09 16.87
C LYS A 34 -15.38 5.49 15.49
N TRP A 35 -14.22 5.59 14.86
CA TRP A 35 -13.90 4.75 13.72
C TRP A 35 -12.57 4.05 13.95
N ARG A 36 -12.43 2.92 13.27
CA ARG A 36 -11.17 2.21 13.14
C ARG A 36 -10.96 1.78 11.71
N THR A 37 -9.70 1.70 11.29
CA THR A 37 -9.35 0.97 10.08
C THR A 37 -9.30 -0.54 10.37
N GLU A 38 -9.91 -1.34 9.50
CA GLU A 38 -9.80 -2.81 9.48
C GLU A 38 -9.10 -3.22 8.18
N GLY A 39 -7.92 -3.86 8.24
CA GLY A 39 -7.18 -4.23 7.02
C GLY A 39 -5.68 -4.51 7.23
N ARG A 40 -4.87 -4.49 6.15
CA ARG A 40 -3.41 -4.71 6.22
C ARG A 40 -2.69 -3.42 6.62
N GLY A 41 -2.54 -3.22 7.92
CA GLY A 41 -1.75 -2.17 8.54
C GLY A 41 -2.01 -2.12 10.05
N ASP A 42 -1.26 -1.32 10.79
CA ASP A 42 -1.55 -1.12 12.21
C ASP A 42 -2.93 -0.46 12.36
N PRO A 43 -3.86 -1.08 13.13
CA PRO A 43 -5.19 -0.52 13.31
C PRO A 43 -5.09 0.82 14.03
N LYS A 44 -5.46 1.90 13.34
CA LYS A 44 -5.60 3.22 13.95
C LYS A 44 -7.06 3.40 14.35
N SER A 45 -7.30 3.73 15.61
CA SER A 45 -8.62 4.06 16.14
C SER A 45 -8.65 5.52 16.58
N HIS A 46 -9.62 6.29 16.09
CA HIS A 46 -9.83 7.67 16.55
C HIS A 46 -11.27 7.84 17.04
N THR A 47 -11.43 8.66 18.07
CA THR A 47 -12.74 9.14 18.53
C THR A 47 -12.98 10.49 17.87
N VAL A 48 -14.03 10.59 17.06
CA VAL A 48 -14.27 11.80 16.24
C VAL A 48 -15.27 12.73 16.90
N ILE A 49 -16.26 12.17 17.59
CA ILE A 49 -17.28 12.96 18.28
C ILE A 49 -17.53 12.33 19.63
N LYS A 50 -17.47 13.13 20.70
CA LYS A 50 -17.95 12.77 22.04
C LYS A 50 -19.12 13.70 22.37
N ILE A 51 -20.34 13.17 22.34
CA ILE A 51 -21.52 13.87 22.83
C ILE A 51 -21.81 13.34 24.23
N VAL A 52 -21.69 14.19 25.24
CA VAL A 52 -22.16 13.87 26.59
C VAL A 52 -23.62 14.25 26.64
N THR A 53 -24.51 13.26 26.69
CA THR A 53 -25.95 13.52 26.71
C THR A 53 -26.52 13.07 28.04
N GLN A 54 -26.99 14.06 28.80
CA GLN A 54 -27.87 13.95 29.97
C GLN A 54 -27.23 13.43 31.26
N THR A 55 -27.47 14.22 32.32
CA THR A 55 -26.99 13.99 33.70
C THR A 55 -27.81 12.93 34.44
N THR A 56 -29.00 12.59 33.96
CA THR A 56 -29.89 11.63 34.61
C THR A 56 -30.73 10.90 33.56
N LEU A 57 -30.62 9.57 33.50
CA LEU A 57 -31.43 8.76 32.61
C LEU A 57 -32.59 8.14 33.40
N GLU A 58 -33.77 8.79 33.34
CA GLU A 58 -34.95 8.36 34.11
C GLU A 58 -35.74 7.22 33.43
N ARG A 59 -35.55 7.02 32.13
CA ARG A 59 -36.25 6.01 31.33
C ARG A 59 -35.39 4.77 31.12
N THR A 60 -36.04 3.60 31.03
CA THR A 60 -35.38 2.33 30.70
C THR A 60 -34.91 2.25 29.25
N THR A 61 -35.45 3.12 28.38
CA THR A 61 -35.11 3.18 26.96
C THR A 61 -34.96 4.64 26.53
N ASN A 62 -33.81 4.99 25.95
CA ASN A 62 -33.52 6.33 25.42
C ASN A 62 -33.16 6.25 23.93
N THR A 63 -33.71 7.14 23.12
CA THR A 63 -33.33 7.30 21.72
C THR A 63 -32.17 8.28 21.61
N PHE A 64 -31.33 8.11 20.60
CA PHE A 64 -30.24 9.03 20.32
C PHE A 64 -30.11 9.28 18.82
N GLN A 65 -29.52 10.42 18.48
CA GLN A 65 -29.10 10.77 17.14
C GLN A 65 -27.72 11.40 17.21
N LEU A 66 -26.78 10.87 16.43
CA LEU A 66 -25.44 11.41 16.28
C LEU A 66 -25.24 11.80 14.82
N GLU A 67 -24.79 13.01 14.54
CA GLU A 67 -24.42 13.38 13.18
C GLU A 67 -23.12 12.68 12.79
N LEU A 68 -23.15 11.89 11.73
CA LEU A 68 -21.93 11.34 11.14
C LEU A 68 -21.21 12.49 10.41
N PRO A 69 -19.91 12.71 10.65
CA PRO A 69 -19.16 13.72 9.91
C PRO A 69 -19.38 13.57 8.40
N SER A 70 -19.54 14.70 7.71
CA SER A 70 -19.58 14.76 6.25
C SER A 70 -18.28 14.26 5.61
N TYR A 71 -17.18 14.30 6.38
CA TYR A 71 -15.87 13.76 6.04
C TYR A 71 -15.61 12.46 6.82
N ALA A 72 -16.11 11.32 6.32
CA ALA A 72 -15.66 10.04 6.88
C ALA A 72 -14.23 9.75 6.41
N PRO A 73 -13.34 9.16 7.23
CA PRO A 73 -12.08 8.64 6.74
C PRO A 73 -12.41 7.50 5.78
N HIS A 74 -12.17 7.71 4.50
CA HIS A 74 -12.41 6.69 3.48
C HIS A 74 -11.28 5.67 3.49
N SER A 75 -11.62 4.41 3.21
CA SER A 75 -10.65 3.47 2.73
C SER A 75 -10.71 3.43 1.21
N TYR A 76 -9.62 3.81 0.56
CA TYR A 76 -9.60 4.14 -0.86
C TYR A 76 -9.36 2.98 -1.82
N ASP A 77 -9.25 1.72 -1.35
CA ASP A 77 -9.00 0.59 -2.25
C ASP A 77 -9.90 -0.63 -2.06
N GLY A 78 -10.88 -0.59 -1.16
CA GLY A 78 -11.80 -1.71 -0.90
C GLY A 78 -11.14 -3.05 -0.50
N THR A 79 -9.81 -3.12 -0.37
CA THR A 79 -9.03 -4.37 -0.25
C THR A 79 -7.98 -4.35 0.85
N LEU A 80 -7.50 -3.18 1.29
CA LEU A 80 -6.36 -3.04 2.21
C LEU A 80 -6.72 -2.29 3.49
N PHE A 81 -7.75 -1.43 3.47
CA PHE A 81 -8.41 -0.95 4.69
C PHE A 81 -9.94 -0.96 4.53
N ARG A 82 -10.68 -0.97 5.63
CA ARG A 82 -12.13 -0.75 5.69
C ARG A 82 -12.38 0.10 6.91
N THR A 83 -13.06 1.23 6.74
CA THR A 83 -13.42 2.05 7.88
C THR A 83 -14.65 1.45 8.54
N ARG A 84 -14.48 0.94 9.76
CA ARG A 84 -15.60 0.50 10.60
C ARG A 84 -15.91 1.59 11.61
N TRP A 85 -17.15 2.02 11.61
CA TRP A 85 -17.65 2.98 12.57
C TRP A 85 -18.34 2.26 13.71
N GLU A 86 -18.22 2.82 14.91
CA GLU A 86 -18.82 2.29 16.13
C GLU A 86 -19.44 3.41 16.94
N VAL A 87 -20.70 3.24 17.32
CA VAL A 87 -21.31 4.02 18.39
C VAL A 87 -20.94 3.35 19.71
N CYS A 88 -20.29 4.09 20.60
CA CYS A 88 -19.99 3.65 21.95
C CYS A 88 -20.86 4.41 22.94
N ALA A 89 -21.56 3.70 23.81
CA ALA A 89 -22.30 4.23 24.94
C ALA A 89 -21.58 3.87 26.23
N ARG A 90 -21.35 4.85 27.11
CA ARG A 90 -20.74 4.64 28.42
C ARG A 90 -21.64 5.22 29.51
N VAL A 91 -21.88 4.43 30.55
CA VAL A 91 -22.66 4.81 31.74
C VAL A 91 -21.87 4.37 32.97
N GLY A 92 -21.31 5.32 33.72
CA GLY A 92 -20.40 5.01 34.83
C GLY A 92 -19.18 4.20 34.35
N ALA A 93 -18.94 3.04 34.98
CA ALA A 93 -17.85 2.12 34.62
C ALA A 93 -18.17 1.18 33.44
N HIS A 94 -19.42 1.16 32.96
CA HIS A 94 -19.84 0.23 31.92
C HIS A 94 -19.78 0.88 30.53
N GLN A 95 -19.17 0.19 29.56
CA GLN A 95 -19.07 0.62 28.17
C GLN A 95 -19.63 -0.46 27.24
N TYR A 96 -20.42 -0.03 26.25
CA TYR A 96 -20.99 -0.88 25.22
C TYR A 96 -20.75 -0.23 23.86
N SER A 97 -20.44 -1.03 22.84
CA SER A 97 -20.29 -0.53 21.48
C SER A 97 -21.08 -1.38 20.50
N THR A 98 -21.57 -0.73 19.45
CA THR A 98 -22.18 -1.39 18.30
C THR A 98 -21.65 -0.77 17.02
N GLY A 99 -21.32 -1.62 16.05
CA GLY A 99 -20.65 -1.22 14.83
C GLY A 99 -21.61 -1.11 13.65
N PHE A 100 -21.33 -0.16 12.76
CA PHE A 100 -22.01 -0.02 11.48
C PHE A 100 -21.00 0.28 10.37
N ARG A 101 -21.47 0.16 9.13
CA ARG A 101 -20.70 0.50 7.93
C ARG A 101 -21.16 1.83 7.39
N VAL A 102 -20.22 2.62 6.92
CA VAL A 102 -20.55 3.76 6.07
C VAL A 102 -20.50 3.25 4.63
N GLU A 103 -21.60 3.41 3.90
CA GLU A 103 -21.61 3.17 2.47
C GLU A 103 -20.72 4.22 1.82
N ASP A 104 -19.61 3.77 1.24
CA ASP A 104 -18.86 4.60 0.30
C ASP A 104 -19.80 4.94 -0.86
N SER A 105 -20.15 6.21 -1.01
CA SER A 105 -20.89 6.64 -2.19
C SER A 105 -20.00 6.38 -3.41
N PRO A 106 -20.40 5.54 -4.38
CA PRO A 106 -19.57 5.18 -5.53
C PRO A 106 -19.37 6.32 -6.55
N THR A 107 -19.80 7.55 -6.22
CA THR A 107 -20.03 8.62 -7.20
C THR A 107 -18.92 9.65 -7.34
N SER A 108 -17.77 9.50 -6.67
CA SER A 108 -16.55 10.14 -7.16
C SER A 108 -15.34 9.38 -6.66
N ASP A 109 -14.70 8.58 -7.51
CA ASP A 109 -13.31 8.22 -7.25
C ASP A 109 -12.54 9.56 -7.08
N PRO A 110 -12.00 9.86 -5.89
CA PRO A 110 -11.35 11.14 -5.63
C PRO A 110 -10.10 11.33 -6.51
N TYR A 111 -9.54 10.24 -7.06
CA TYR A 111 -8.46 10.30 -8.03
C TYR A 111 -8.94 10.81 -9.39
N LEU A 112 -10.22 10.61 -9.77
CA LEU A 112 -10.77 11.23 -10.98
C LEU A 112 -10.82 12.75 -10.86
N ALA A 113 -11.07 13.29 -9.67
CA ALA A 113 -10.97 14.74 -9.42
C ALA A 113 -9.53 15.27 -9.56
N LEU A 114 -8.54 14.37 -9.53
CA LEU A 114 -7.13 14.64 -9.81
C LEU A 114 -6.72 14.19 -11.23
N ASN A 115 -7.67 13.93 -12.12
CA ASN A 115 -7.43 13.41 -13.46
C ASN A 115 -6.58 12.12 -13.48
N LEU A 116 -6.71 11.28 -12.45
CA LEU A 116 -6.01 10.01 -12.32
C LEU A 116 -6.99 8.84 -12.46
N LYS A 117 -6.51 7.74 -13.05
CA LYS A 117 -7.22 6.47 -13.19
C LYS A 117 -7.31 5.67 -11.88
N HIS A 118 -6.34 5.88 -10.98
CA HIS A 118 -6.18 5.21 -9.68
C HIS A 118 -5.04 5.90 -8.92
N ASN A 119 -4.80 5.50 -7.66
CA ASN A 119 -3.64 5.99 -6.92
C ASN A 119 -2.31 5.49 -7.54
N PRO A 120 -1.39 6.39 -7.93
CA PRO A 120 -0.16 6.04 -8.65
C PRO A 120 0.85 5.23 -7.83
N PHE A 121 0.74 5.24 -6.50
CA PHE A 121 1.71 4.65 -5.59
C PHE A 121 1.30 3.31 -5.04
N ILE A 122 0.16 2.76 -5.48
CA ILE A 122 -0.20 1.38 -5.19
C ILE A 122 0.90 0.50 -5.76
N ALA A 123 1.64 -0.13 -4.87
CA ALA A 123 2.40 -1.31 -5.22
C ALA A 123 1.34 -2.40 -5.37
N GLU A 124 0.86 -2.67 -6.59
CA GLU A 124 0.10 -3.90 -6.82
C GLU A 124 0.93 -5.02 -6.18
N GLU A 125 0.35 -5.72 -5.19
CA GLU A 125 1.03 -6.85 -4.59
C GLU A 125 1.22 -7.88 -5.70
N ILE A 126 2.45 -7.91 -6.18
CA ILE A 126 2.92 -8.67 -7.33
C ILE A 126 2.74 -10.21 -7.17
N PRO A 127 2.59 -10.87 -5.99
CA PRO A 127 2.72 -12.34 -5.91
C PRO A 127 1.83 -13.13 -6.89
N ALA A 128 0.57 -12.75 -7.08
CA ALA A 128 -0.35 -13.48 -7.97
C ALA A 128 -0.12 -13.22 -9.47
N ARG A 129 0.67 -12.19 -9.84
CA ARG A 129 0.90 -11.77 -11.23
C ARG A 129 2.36 -11.95 -11.71
N ILE A 130 3.33 -12.13 -10.82
CA ILE A 130 4.77 -12.30 -11.15
C ILE A 130 5.01 -13.33 -12.25
N GLU A 131 4.33 -14.47 -12.21
CA GLU A 131 4.56 -15.56 -13.18
C GLU A 131 4.15 -15.17 -14.61
N ARG A 132 3.14 -14.29 -14.76
CA ARG A 132 2.65 -13.78 -16.06
C ARG A 132 3.41 -12.55 -16.55
N TRP A 133 4.19 -11.89 -15.70
CA TRP A 133 4.91 -10.68 -16.08
C TRP A 133 6.16 -11.01 -16.89
N GLN A 134 6.18 -10.54 -18.14
CA GLN A 134 7.32 -10.65 -19.06
C GLN A 134 8.32 -9.48 -18.93
N GLY A 135 8.11 -8.56 -17.99
CA GLY A 135 8.99 -7.42 -17.78
C GLY A 135 8.30 -6.27 -17.06
N ILE A 136 9.01 -5.17 -16.89
CA ILE A 136 8.45 -3.88 -16.41
C ILE A 136 8.27 -2.97 -17.62
N ALA A 137 7.11 -2.31 -17.71
CA ALA A 137 6.85 -1.35 -18.77
C ALA A 137 7.86 -0.20 -18.76
N GLU A 138 8.40 0.19 -19.92
CA GLU A 138 9.53 1.12 -20.02
C GLU A 138 9.27 2.46 -19.33
N HIS A 139 8.05 2.98 -19.44
CA HIS A 139 7.66 4.25 -18.85
C HIS A 139 7.64 4.22 -17.31
N LEU A 140 7.55 3.04 -16.69
CA LEU A 140 7.64 2.83 -15.24
C LEU A 140 9.04 2.42 -14.77
N TRP A 141 9.93 2.06 -15.69
CA TRP A 141 11.30 1.68 -15.35
C TRP A 141 12.08 2.90 -14.89
N LEU A 142 12.85 2.73 -13.82
CA LEU A 142 13.75 3.74 -13.30
C LEU A 142 15.16 3.18 -13.31
N GLU A 143 16.05 3.86 -14.00
CA GLU A 143 17.41 3.38 -14.17
C GLU A 143 18.23 3.55 -12.89
N ARG A 144 19.00 2.52 -12.55
CA ARG A 144 19.75 2.44 -11.30
C ARG A 144 21.23 2.10 -11.49
N GLY A 145 21.74 2.17 -12.72
CA GLY A 145 23.13 1.90 -13.07
C GLY A 145 23.41 0.45 -13.45
N PHE A 146 22.37 -0.40 -13.53
CA PHE A 146 22.48 -1.84 -13.79
C PHE A 146 21.56 -2.30 -14.95
N THR A 147 21.34 -1.41 -15.93
CA THR A 147 20.57 -1.65 -17.17
C THR A 147 20.88 -2.98 -17.85
N GLN A 148 22.17 -3.33 -17.96
CA GLN A 148 22.60 -4.42 -18.83
C GLN A 148 22.25 -5.77 -18.21
N ALA A 149 21.35 -6.49 -18.86
CA ALA A 149 20.98 -7.84 -18.46
C ALA A 149 22.19 -8.78 -18.62
N PRO A 150 22.46 -9.66 -17.64
CA PRO A 150 23.52 -10.65 -17.75
C PRO A 150 23.29 -11.58 -18.95
N LEU A 151 24.34 -11.81 -19.74
CA LEU A 151 24.28 -12.73 -20.88
C LEU A 151 23.95 -14.17 -20.42
N PRO A 152 23.15 -14.93 -21.18
CA PRO A 152 22.96 -16.36 -20.93
C PRO A 152 24.24 -17.17 -21.10
N GLY A 153 24.33 -18.32 -20.43
CA GLY A 153 25.38 -19.31 -20.69
C GLY A 153 26.78 -18.91 -20.20
N GLN A 154 26.90 -18.03 -19.20
CA GLN A 154 28.18 -17.47 -18.77
C GLN A 154 28.81 -18.18 -17.55
N GLY A 155 28.19 -19.22 -17.01
CA GLY A 155 28.70 -19.91 -15.82
C GLY A 155 28.91 -18.96 -14.63
N GLN A 156 27.94 -18.09 -14.39
CA GLN A 156 28.04 -17.03 -13.39
C GLN A 156 26.78 -16.90 -12.54
N LEU A 157 26.94 -16.40 -11.33
CA LEU A 157 25.88 -15.91 -10.47
C LEU A 157 25.95 -14.38 -10.42
N VAL A 158 24.87 -13.71 -10.81
CA VAL A 158 24.70 -12.27 -10.66
C VAL A 158 23.68 -12.04 -9.55
N GLN A 159 24.12 -11.46 -8.43
CA GLN A 159 23.24 -11.21 -7.29
C GLN A 159 22.95 -9.72 -7.11
N LEU A 160 21.68 -9.41 -6.93
CA LEU A 160 21.19 -8.11 -6.49
C LEU A 160 21.03 -8.16 -4.97
N LEU A 161 21.87 -7.41 -4.26
CA LEU A 161 21.78 -7.22 -2.81
C LEU A 161 21.12 -5.89 -2.50
N GLY A 162 20.32 -5.84 -1.44
CA GLY A 162 19.72 -4.59 -1.00
C GLY A 162 18.59 -4.80 -0.01
N VAL A 163 18.16 -3.71 0.59
CA VAL A 163 17.09 -3.71 1.60
C VAL A 163 15.75 -4.19 1.02
N LYS A 164 14.80 -4.47 1.92
CA LYS A 164 13.45 -4.86 1.51
C LYS A 164 12.78 -3.70 0.78
N GLY A 165 12.28 -3.96 -0.43
CA GLY A 165 11.70 -2.92 -1.27
C GLY A 165 12.71 -2.08 -2.07
N ALA A 166 14.00 -2.44 -2.12
CA ALA A 166 15.00 -1.74 -2.92
C ALA A 166 14.82 -1.87 -4.46
N GLY A 167 13.90 -2.74 -4.92
CA GLY A 167 13.65 -2.97 -6.35
C GLY A 167 14.39 -4.16 -6.96
N LYS A 168 14.84 -5.13 -6.14
CA LYS A 168 15.51 -6.37 -6.60
C LYS A 168 14.64 -7.16 -7.59
N SER A 169 13.42 -7.51 -7.18
CA SER A 169 12.46 -8.25 -8.01
C SER A 169 12.17 -7.50 -9.32
N SER A 170 12.09 -6.17 -9.26
CA SER A 170 11.89 -5.32 -10.43
C SER A 170 13.03 -5.40 -11.43
N HIS A 171 14.28 -5.39 -10.96
CA HIS A 171 15.46 -5.58 -11.81
C HIS A 171 15.50 -6.97 -12.45
N LEU A 172 15.22 -8.03 -11.68
CA LEU A 172 15.16 -9.39 -12.23
C LEU A 172 14.13 -9.50 -13.35
N LEU A 173 12.94 -8.91 -13.17
CA LEU A 173 11.90 -8.88 -14.19
C LEU A 173 12.31 -8.07 -15.42
N LYS A 174 12.99 -6.93 -15.23
CA LYS A 174 13.54 -6.13 -16.34
C LYS A 174 14.56 -6.95 -17.15
N TRP A 175 15.51 -7.62 -16.49
CA TRP A 175 16.48 -8.48 -17.18
C TRP A 175 15.82 -9.67 -17.89
N ARG A 176 14.80 -10.29 -17.28
CA ARG A 176 14.02 -11.36 -17.90
C ARG A 176 13.32 -10.91 -19.19
N GLY A 177 12.89 -9.65 -19.25
CA GLY A 177 12.32 -9.08 -20.47
C GLY A 177 13.33 -8.97 -21.62
N VAL A 178 14.63 -8.87 -21.32
CA VAL A 178 15.71 -8.85 -22.32
C VAL A 178 16.13 -10.27 -22.70
N TYR A 179 16.44 -11.11 -21.71
CA TYR A 179 16.78 -12.51 -21.90
C TYR A 179 15.78 -13.42 -21.18
N PRO A 180 14.77 -13.94 -21.90
CA PRO A 180 13.75 -14.80 -21.30
C PRO A 180 14.33 -16.04 -20.64
N GLY A 181 13.85 -16.34 -19.44
CA GLY A 181 14.24 -17.51 -18.66
C GLY A 181 13.21 -17.82 -17.57
N PRO A 182 13.32 -18.99 -16.92
CA PRO A 182 12.46 -19.34 -15.81
C PRO A 182 12.67 -18.35 -14.66
N PHE A 183 11.56 -17.88 -14.08
CA PHE A 183 11.54 -17.01 -12.92
C PHE A 183 10.86 -17.76 -11.77
N LEU A 184 11.46 -17.74 -10.58
CA LEU A 184 10.86 -18.32 -9.39
C LEU A 184 11.03 -17.42 -8.18
N HIS A 185 9.91 -17.04 -7.56
CA HIS A 185 9.89 -16.35 -6.28
C HIS A 185 9.78 -17.34 -5.12
N TYR A 186 10.60 -17.17 -4.08
CA TYR A 186 10.58 -18.00 -2.88
C TYR A 186 9.83 -17.30 -1.73
N PRO A 187 8.59 -17.71 -1.42
CA PRO A 187 7.84 -17.15 -0.30
C PRO A 187 8.43 -17.60 1.05
N PRO A 188 8.04 -16.95 2.17
CA PRO A 188 8.47 -17.38 3.50
C PRO A 188 7.77 -18.66 3.98
N THR A 189 6.78 -19.17 3.24
CA THR A 189 5.97 -20.35 3.58
C THR A 189 6.63 -21.67 3.17
N LEU A 190 5.98 -22.80 3.43
CA LEU A 190 6.44 -24.13 2.98
C LEU A 190 6.52 -24.27 1.45
N GLU A 191 5.90 -23.37 0.68
CA GLU A 191 6.04 -23.33 -0.78
C GLU A 191 7.47 -23.01 -1.25
N ARG A 192 8.37 -22.62 -0.34
CA ARG A 192 9.80 -22.47 -0.64
C ARG A 192 10.52 -23.78 -0.91
N PHE A 193 9.93 -24.93 -0.55
CA PHE A 193 10.49 -26.26 -0.80
C PHE A 193 10.28 -26.69 -2.27
N ARG A 194 10.78 -25.86 -3.20
CA ARG A 194 10.79 -26.12 -4.63
C ARG A 194 12.23 -26.10 -5.14
N PHE A 195 12.56 -26.96 -6.08
CA PHE A 195 13.88 -26.94 -6.70
C PHE A 195 14.02 -25.71 -7.62
N PRO A 196 15.14 -24.97 -7.55
CA PRO A 196 15.38 -23.85 -8.44
C PRO A 196 15.41 -24.30 -9.91
N PRO A 197 14.64 -23.66 -10.80
CA PRO A 197 14.65 -24.00 -12.21
C PRO A 197 15.97 -23.55 -12.84
N LEU A 198 16.44 -24.34 -13.82
CA LEU A 198 17.70 -24.11 -14.52
C LEU A 198 17.46 -24.02 -16.03
N ALA A 199 18.12 -23.07 -16.66
CA ALA A 199 18.15 -22.80 -18.10
C ALA A 199 19.41 -21.96 -18.39
N PRO A 200 19.77 -21.69 -19.66
CA PRO A 200 20.94 -20.86 -19.98
C PRO A 200 21.01 -19.53 -19.23
N VAL A 201 19.85 -18.94 -18.91
CA VAL A 201 19.69 -17.89 -17.89
C VAL A 201 18.47 -18.21 -17.02
N CYS A 202 18.55 -17.98 -15.72
CA CYS A 202 17.42 -18.17 -14.78
C CYS A 202 17.37 -17.08 -13.71
N TYR A 203 16.19 -16.84 -13.15
CA TYR A 203 15.93 -15.73 -12.23
C TYR A 203 15.29 -16.25 -10.94
N TRP A 204 15.95 -16.07 -9.80
CA TRP A 204 15.44 -16.50 -8.49
C TRP A 204 15.29 -15.30 -7.56
N ASP A 205 14.06 -15.01 -7.16
CA ASP A 205 13.76 -13.92 -6.24
C ASP A 205 13.61 -14.45 -4.81
N GLU A 206 14.13 -13.69 -3.84
CA GLU A 206 14.26 -14.08 -2.43
C GLU A 206 15.10 -15.36 -2.24
N ALA A 207 16.22 -15.44 -2.99
CA ALA A 207 17.04 -16.65 -3.08
C ALA A 207 17.70 -17.05 -1.75
N ASP A 208 17.84 -16.14 -0.79
CA ASP A 208 18.27 -16.44 0.59
C ASP A 208 17.31 -17.37 1.34
N ARG A 209 16.09 -17.56 0.85
CA ARG A 209 15.08 -18.46 1.44
C ARG A 209 15.12 -19.88 0.88
N ILE A 210 15.91 -20.13 -0.15
CA ILE A 210 16.05 -21.46 -0.75
C ILE A 210 16.70 -22.38 0.28
N PRO A 211 16.14 -23.58 0.55
CA PRO A 211 16.78 -24.56 1.41
C PRO A 211 18.22 -24.85 0.95
N ALA A 212 19.19 -24.82 1.88
CA ALA A 212 20.61 -24.89 1.55
C ALA A 212 21.01 -26.09 0.68
N LEU A 213 20.37 -27.25 0.91
CA LEU A 213 20.58 -28.44 0.08
C LEU A 213 20.16 -28.21 -1.38
N PHE A 214 19.00 -27.59 -1.60
CA PHE A 214 18.46 -27.33 -2.94
C PHE A 214 19.29 -26.27 -3.65
N LEU A 215 19.67 -25.20 -2.94
CA LEU A 215 20.57 -24.17 -3.44
C LEU A 215 21.91 -24.77 -3.86
N GLY A 216 22.54 -25.55 -2.99
CA GLY A 216 23.86 -26.15 -3.28
C GLY A 216 23.84 -27.15 -4.43
N VAL A 217 22.75 -27.91 -4.62
CA VAL A 217 22.59 -28.79 -5.80
C VAL A 217 22.36 -27.96 -7.06
N ALA A 218 21.48 -26.96 -7.01
CA ALA A 218 21.17 -26.12 -8.17
C ALA A 218 22.38 -25.34 -8.67
N LEU A 219 23.16 -24.72 -7.77
CA LEU A 219 24.37 -23.96 -8.14
C LEU A 219 25.43 -24.86 -8.79
N ARG A 220 25.64 -26.09 -8.28
CA ARG A 220 26.58 -27.05 -8.88
C ARG A 220 26.14 -27.49 -10.27
N ASN A 221 24.84 -27.72 -10.46
CA ASN A 221 24.30 -28.07 -11.76
C ASN A 221 24.36 -26.89 -12.74
N ALA A 222 24.10 -25.67 -12.28
CA ALA A 222 24.28 -24.45 -13.05
C ALA A 222 25.74 -24.27 -13.52
N ALA A 223 26.71 -24.49 -12.64
CA ALA A 223 28.13 -24.39 -12.97
C ALA A 223 28.55 -25.40 -14.06
N ARG A 224 28.15 -26.66 -13.92
CA ARG A 224 28.45 -27.71 -14.91
C ARG A 224 27.86 -27.41 -16.28
N ALA A 225 26.66 -26.85 -16.32
CA ALA A 225 25.98 -26.47 -17.55
C ALA A 225 26.32 -25.05 -18.05
N GLN A 226 27.24 -24.36 -17.37
CA GLN A 226 27.61 -22.96 -17.66
C GLN A 226 26.41 -22.00 -17.66
N HIS A 227 25.39 -22.23 -16.85
CA HIS A 227 24.22 -21.34 -16.78
C HIS A 227 24.54 -20.01 -16.10
N THR A 228 23.78 -18.97 -16.47
CA THR A 228 23.75 -17.68 -15.77
C THR A 228 22.60 -17.69 -14.75
N VAL A 229 22.92 -17.45 -13.48
CA VAL A 229 21.94 -17.44 -12.38
C VAL A 229 21.81 -16.02 -11.85
N CYS A 230 20.67 -15.38 -12.11
CA CYS A 230 20.37 -14.04 -11.61
C CYS A 230 19.53 -14.16 -10.33
N VAL A 231 19.99 -13.58 -9.23
CA VAL A 231 19.30 -13.72 -7.94
C VAL A 231 19.00 -12.37 -7.29
N GLY A 232 17.83 -12.26 -6.68
CA GLY A 232 17.47 -11.19 -5.77
C GLY A 232 17.52 -11.76 -4.36
N THR A 233 18.38 -11.22 -3.50
CA THR A 233 18.63 -11.81 -2.18
C THR A 233 18.93 -10.75 -1.13
N HIS A 234 18.64 -11.07 0.13
CA HIS A 234 19.02 -10.26 1.28
C HIS A 234 20.37 -10.68 1.88
N ARG A 235 20.86 -11.87 1.54
CA ARG A 235 22.13 -12.43 2.02
C ARG A 235 23.08 -12.64 0.86
N ASP A 236 24.35 -12.39 1.08
CA ASP A 236 25.40 -12.66 0.10
C ASP A 236 25.53 -14.18 -0.13
N LEU A 237 25.35 -14.63 -1.37
CA LEU A 237 25.47 -16.04 -1.80
C LEU A 237 26.82 -16.33 -2.48
N SER A 238 27.78 -15.40 -2.42
CA SER A 238 29.08 -15.49 -3.10
C SER A 238 29.84 -16.75 -2.72
N THR A 239 29.82 -17.11 -1.44
CA THR A 239 30.63 -18.23 -0.92
C THR A 239 30.14 -19.55 -1.49
N GLU A 240 28.83 -19.77 -1.47
CA GLU A 240 28.15 -20.94 -1.99
C GLU A 240 28.33 -21.05 -3.52
N ALA A 241 28.18 -19.93 -4.23
CA ALA A 241 28.35 -19.87 -5.68
C ALA A 241 29.79 -20.16 -6.12
N LYS A 242 30.78 -19.54 -5.46
CA LYS A 242 32.21 -19.80 -5.72
C LYS A 242 32.58 -21.24 -5.44
N ARG A 243 32.09 -21.82 -4.33
CA ARG A 243 32.30 -23.25 -4.00
C ARG A 243 31.67 -24.19 -5.03
N ALA A 244 30.58 -23.77 -5.67
CA ALA A 244 29.95 -24.53 -6.75
C ALA A 244 30.68 -24.40 -8.11
N GLY A 245 31.64 -23.48 -8.23
CA GLY A 245 32.41 -23.23 -9.46
C GLY A 245 31.85 -22.13 -10.36
N LEU A 246 30.97 -21.27 -9.86
CA LEU A 246 30.45 -20.12 -10.61
C LEU A 246 31.32 -18.88 -10.39
N ARG A 247 31.46 -18.06 -11.43
CA ARG A 247 31.88 -16.65 -11.28
C ARG A 247 30.78 -15.88 -10.54
N VAL A 248 31.14 -14.88 -9.73
CA VAL A 248 30.15 -14.11 -8.97
C VAL A 248 30.29 -12.64 -9.27
N GLN A 249 29.17 -12.00 -9.61
CA GLN A 249 29.02 -10.56 -9.70
C GLN A 249 27.98 -10.12 -8.67
N THR A 250 28.35 -9.20 -7.79
CA THR A 250 27.45 -8.62 -6.79
C THR A 250 27.12 -7.20 -7.20
N LEU A 251 25.83 -6.90 -7.32
CA LEU A 251 25.30 -5.58 -7.59
C LEU A 251 24.52 -5.12 -6.36
N GLU A 252 25.03 -4.09 -5.69
CA GLU A 252 24.39 -3.53 -4.51
C GLU A 252 23.38 -2.45 -4.93
N LEU A 253 22.11 -2.73 -4.67
CA LEU A 253 21.04 -1.75 -4.74
C LEU A 253 21.09 -0.89 -3.47
N GLU A 254 21.91 0.15 -3.54
CA GLU A 254 21.99 1.20 -2.53
C GLU A 254 20.63 1.88 -2.32
N GLY A 255 20.54 2.70 -1.28
CA GLY A 255 19.43 3.63 -1.12
C GLY A 255 19.32 4.59 -2.30
N PHE A 256 18.24 5.37 -2.32
CA PHE A 256 18.01 6.39 -3.33
C PHE A 256 17.88 7.75 -2.66
N GLY A 257 18.28 8.81 -3.37
CA GLY A 257 18.11 10.19 -2.93
C GLY A 257 16.81 10.82 -3.42
N GLY A 258 16.59 12.08 -3.05
CA GLY A 258 15.40 12.85 -3.37
C GLY A 258 15.18 12.99 -4.88
N ALA A 259 16.22 13.24 -5.67
CA ALA A 259 16.09 13.38 -7.13
C ALA A 259 15.50 12.13 -7.79
N LEU A 260 16.00 10.95 -7.39
CA LEU A 260 15.52 9.67 -7.93
C LEU A 260 14.09 9.35 -7.45
N LEU A 261 13.75 9.76 -6.22
CA LEU A 261 12.38 9.67 -5.68
C LEU A 261 11.41 10.53 -6.50
N LEU A 262 11.77 11.78 -6.76
CA LEU A 262 10.94 12.71 -7.55
C LEU A 262 10.71 12.16 -8.97
N GLU A 263 11.75 11.63 -9.60
CA GLU A 263 11.61 11.00 -10.92
C GLU A 263 10.69 9.77 -10.88
N TRP A 264 10.90 8.87 -9.91
CA TRP A 264 10.07 7.69 -9.71
C TRP A 264 8.61 8.07 -9.51
N ALA A 265 8.34 9.09 -8.69
CA ALA A 265 7.01 9.53 -8.39
C ALA A 265 6.34 10.19 -9.60
N GLY A 266 7.05 11.07 -10.30
CA GLY A 266 6.56 11.71 -11.51
C GLY A 266 6.21 10.70 -12.61
N ARG A 267 7.04 9.66 -12.81
CA ARG A 267 6.74 8.56 -13.76
C ARG A 267 5.44 7.84 -13.41
N ARG A 268 5.22 7.54 -12.13
CA ARG A 268 4.01 6.88 -11.66
C ARG A 268 2.76 7.75 -11.76
N ILE A 269 2.86 9.04 -11.40
CA ILE A 269 1.77 10.00 -11.56
C ILE A 269 1.36 10.06 -13.03
N ARG A 270 2.31 10.29 -13.95
CA ARG A 270 2.04 10.33 -15.40
C ARG A 270 1.39 9.06 -15.93
N ALA A 271 1.85 7.89 -15.48
CA ALA A 271 1.28 6.61 -15.89
C ALA A 271 -0.17 6.42 -15.40
N ALA A 272 -0.50 6.98 -14.24
CA ALA A 272 -1.83 6.95 -13.68
C ALA A 272 -2.75 8.06 -14.24
N THR A 273 -2.21 9.11 -14.85
CA THR A 273 -3.00 10.21 -15.44
C THR A 273 -3.94 9.71 -16.55
N LEU A 274 -5.15 10.28 -16.59
CA LEU A 274 -6.13 10.09 -17.66
C LEU A 274 -5.56 10.61 -18.99
N GLU A 275 -5.91 9.92 -20.07
CA GLU A 275 -5.39 10.23 -21.39
C GLU A 275 -5.82 11.64 -21.84
N GLY A 276 -4.87 12.44 -22.34
CA GLY A 276 -5.12 13.81 -22.77
C GLY A 276 -5.31 14.84 -21.66
N GLN A 277 -5.12 14.45 -20.39
CA GLN A 277 -5.24 15.34 -19.23
C GLN A 277 -3.90 15.57 -18.54
N VAL A 278 -3.82 16.66 -17.79
CA VAL A 278 -2.72 16.92 -16.83
C VAL A 278 -3.30 16.73 -15.43
N SER A 279 -2.64 15.91 -14.62
CA SER A 279 -3.06 15.74 -13.23
C SER A 279 -2.71 17.00 -12.43
N PRO A 280 -3.64 17.53 -11.61
CA PRO A 280 -3.30 18.53 -10.61
C PRO A 280 -2.16 18.06 -9.72
N LEU A 281 -1.98 16.74 -9.49
CA LEU A 281 -0.81 16.22 -8.78
C LEU A 281 0.49 16.44 -9.55
N GLU A 282 0.52 16.34 -10.87
CA GLU A 282 1.75 16.64 -11.62
C GLU A 282 2.15 18.11 -11.50
N LEU A 283 1.16 18.99 -11.28
CA LEU A 283 1.34 20.42 -11.07
C LEU A 283 1.56 20.80 -9.59
N SER A 284 1.04 20.01 -8.65
CA SER A 284 1.09 20.25 -7.20
C SER A 284 2.02 19.31 -6.43
N PHE A 285 2.71 18.39 -7.12
CA PHE A 285 3.76 17.56 -6.53
C PHE A 285 4.99 18.43 -6.23
N GLU A 286 4.84 19.34 -5.28
CA GLU A 286 5.88 20.17 -4.70
C GLU A 286 6.45 19.46 -3.48
N LEU A 287 6.99 18.24 -3.67
CA LEU A 287 7.98 17.78 -2.73
C LEU A 287 9.25 18.57 -3.01
N SER A 288 9.62 19.47 -2.09
CA SER A 288 10.91 20.13 -2.19
C SER A 288 12.01 19.07 -2.24
N ALA A 289 13.14 19.39 -2.89
CA ALA A 289 14.27 18.46 -2.95
C ALA A 289 14.69 17.98 -1.54
N GLU A 290 14.57 18.84 -0.54
CA GLU A 290 14.83 18.52 0.87
C GLU A 290 13.79 17.56 1.46
N GLN A 291 12.50 17.77 1.20
CA GLN A 291 11.45 16.86 1.67
C GLN A 291 11.56 15.48 1.01
N ALA A 292 11.86 15.43 -0.28
CA ALA A 292 12.10 14.18 -1.00
C ALA A 292 13.32 13.45 -0.43
N GLU A 293 14.40 14.17 -0.12
CA GLU A 293 15.60 13.61 0.49
C GLU A 293 15.32 13.07 1.90
N ASN A 294 14.60 13.83 2.72
CA ASN A 294 14.22 13.41 4.07
C ASN A 294 13.27 12.21 4.05
N LEU A 295 12.33 12.16 3.11
CA LEU A 295 11.43 11.02 2.92
C LEU A 295 12.21 9.76 2.49
N ALA A 296 13.11 9.89 1.51
CA ALA A 296 13.93 8.78 1.04
C ALA A 296 14.81 8.21 2.17
N ARG A 297 15.41 9.08 2.98
CA ARG A 297 16.21 8.72 4.15
C ARG A 297 15.36 8.06 5.24
N GLY A 298 14.21 8.66 5.58
CA GLY A 298 13.28 8.15 6.59
C GLY A 298 12.74 6.75 6.27
N CYS A 299 12.54 6.45 5.00
CA CYS A 299 12.10 5.15 4.51
C CYS A 299 13.24 4.13 4.30
N GLY A 300 14.48 4.47 4.69
CA GLY A 300 15.63 3.57 4.64
C GLY A 300 15.95 3.03 3.25
N GLY A 301 15.68 3.79 2.19
CA GLY A 301 15.90 3.34 0.80
C GLY A 301 14.91 2.28 0.30
N SER A 302 13.73 2.15 0.93
CA SER A 302 12.67 1.24 0.48
C SER A 302 11.64 1.96 -0.39
N TRP A 303 11.55 1.60 -1.67
CA TRP A 303 10.49 2.08 -2.57
C TRP A 303 9.10 1.67 -2.12
N ARG A 304 9.00 0.56 -1.39
CA ARG A 304 7.73 0.09 -0.84
C ARG A 304 7.24 0.99 0.28
N GLU A 305 8.12 1.39 1.21
CA GLU A 305 7.74 2.29 2.30
C GLU A 305 7.48 3.70 1.77
N VAL A 306 8.33 4.21 0.86
CA VAL A 306 8.06 5.49 0.17
C VAL A 306 6.72 5.45 -0.57
N GLY A 307 6.41 4.35 -1.26
CA GLY A 307 5.12 4.19 -1.93
C GLY A 307 3.93 4.25 -0.98
N LYS A 308 4.05 3.74 0.26
CA LYS A 308 2.99 3.87 1.28
C LYS A 308 2.81 5.32 1.75
N GLU A 309 3.92 6.01 2.04
CA GLU A 309 3.86 7.42 2.46
C GLU A 309 3.27 8.30 1.36
N LEU A 310 3.71 8.11 0.11
CA LEU A 310 3.17 8.84 -1.04
C LEU A 310 1.74 8.44 -1.38
N HIS A 311 1.34 7.20 -1.09
CA HIS A 311 -0.05 6.78 -1.20
C HIS A 311 -0.95 7.56 -0.24
N ILE A 312 -0.53 7.71 1.03
CA ILE A 312 -1.23 8.50 2.05
C ILE A 312 -1.32 9.96 1.60
N TRP A 313 -0.19 10.55 1.22
CA TRP A 313 -0.14 11.93 0.72
C TRP A 313 -1.08 12.15 -0.47
N ALA A 314 -1.08 11.25 -1.47
CA ALA A 314 -1.93 11.39 -2.64
C ALA A 314 -3.43 11.28 -2.29
N ALA A 315 -3.78 10.46 -1.29
CA ALA A 315 -5.15 10.38 -0.80
C ALA A 315 -5.59 11.68 -0.09
N GLU A 316 -4.71 12.28 0.72
CA GLU A 316 -4.98 13.56 1.39
C GLU A 316 -5.18 14.70 0.39
N GLN A 317 -4.35 14.77 -0.66
CA GLN A 317 -4.52 15.75 -1.74
C GLN A 317 -5.86 15.60 -2.47
N ALA A 318 -6.25 14.35 -2.74
CA ALA A 318 -7.52 14.07 -3.41
C ALA A 318 -8.72 14.53 -2.55
N GLN A 319 -8.61 14.37 -1.24
CA GLN A 319 -9.63 14.83 -0.29
C GLN A 319 -9.70 16.36 -0.19
N ASN A 320 -8.54 17.03 -0.10
CA ASN A 320 -8.49 18.50 -0.03
C ASN A 320 -9.08 19.15 -1.29
N ASN A 321 -8.76 18.62 -2.47
CA ASN A 321 -9.28 19.15 -3.73
C ASN A 321 -10.81 18.96 -3.86
N LYS A 322 -11.33 17.83 -3.37
CA LYS A 322 -12.77 17.61 -3.29
C LYS A 322 -13.46 18.64 -2.39
N ASN A 323 -12.90 18.92 -1.21
CA ASN A 323 -13.45 19.92 -0.29
C ASN A 323 -13.47 21.32 -0.92
N ALA A 324 -12.37 21.73 -1.57
CA ALA A 324 -12.29 23.02 -2.25
C ALA A 324 -13.33 23.14 -3.39
N THR A 325 -13.54 22.07 -4.15
CA THR A 325 -14.54 22.05 -5.24
C THR A 325 -15.97 22.18 -4.71
N VAL A 326 -16.27 21.56 -3.56
CA VAL A 326 -17.57 21.66 -2.89
C VAL A 326 -17.80 23.08 -2.32
N GLU A 327 -16.79 23.69 -1.69
CA GLU A 327 -16.89 25.06 -1.19
C GLU A 327 -17.10 26.07 -2.33
N ILE A 328 -16.42 25.90 -3.47
CA ILE A 328 -16.63 26.76 -4.64
C ILE A 328 -18.04 26.58 -5.20
N ALA A 329 -18.53 25.35 -5.30
CA ALA A 329 -19.89 25.07 -5.80
C ALA A 329 -20.99 25.63 -4.88
N GLN A 330 -20.77 25.62 -3.56
CA GLN A 330 -21.70 26.18 -2.57
C GLN A 330 -21.68 27.71 -2.51
N ASN A 331 -20.56 28.33 -2.89
CA ASN A 331 -20.39 29.79 -2.92
C ASN A 331 -20.56 30.40 -4.32
N ALA A 332 -20.87 29.60 -5.34
CA ALA A 332 -21.18 30.10 -6.67
C ALA A 332 -22.47 30.93 -6.59
N PRO A 333 -22.49 32.19 -7.05
CA PRO A 333 -23.71 32.99 -7.06
C PRO A 333 -24.76 32.26 -7.90
N GLU A 334 -25.94 32.02 -7.31
CA GLU A 334 -27.10 31.57 -8.06
C GLU A 334 -27.34 32.60 -9.17
N PHE A 335 -26.98 32.24 -10.41
CA PHE A 335 -27.45 32.98 -11.57
C PHE A 335 -28.96 32.72 -11.65
N VAL A 336 -29.70 33.65 -11.05
CA VAL A 336 -31.15 33.80 -11.21
C VAL A 336 -31.44 33.86 -12.71
N GLN A 337 -32.13 32.84 -13.21
CA GLN A 337 -32.74 32.86 -14.55
C GLN A 337 -33.99 33.72 -14.55
#